data_AF-A0A5D3BP96-F1
#
_entry.id   AF-A0A5D3BP96-F1
#
_cell.length_a   1.000
_cell.length_b   1.000
_cell.length_c   1.000
_cell.angle_alpha   90.00
_cell.angle_beta   90.00
_cell.angle_gamma   90.00
#
_symmetry.space_group_name_H-M   'P 1'
#
loop_
_entity.id
_entity.type
_entity.pdbx_description
1 polymer ?
#
loop_
_entity_poly.entity_id
_entity_poly.type
_entity_poly.pdbx_seq_one_letter_code
_entity_poly.pdbx_strand_id
1 'polypeptide(L)'
;MPMAPNVATWGALLKACKKHGDSEMGRRVGRKLIELQPDHDGFHVLLSNIYASKGKWDDVIEIRDMMTKLRVLKIPGCSMIEANGVIHEFLASDKTHPNMDAIEDMLVELAMKLKL
;
A
#
# COMPACT_ATOMS: atom_id res chain seq x y z
N MET A 1 -3.92 25.05 -15.41
CA MET A 1 -5.19 24.33 -15.71
C MET A 1 -6.33 25.09 -15.06
N PRO A 2 -7.37 25.53 -15.79
CA PRO A 2 -8.48 26.30 -15.25
C PRO A 2 -9.59 25.44 -14.60
N MET A 3 -9.32 24.18 -14.29
CA MET A 3 -10.30 23.22 -13.74
C MET A 3 -9.82 22.64 -12.41
N ALA A 4 -10.77 22.26 -11.56
CA ALA A 4 -10.46 21.63 -10.28
C ALA A 4 -9.72 20.29 -10.52
N PRO A 5 -8.65 19.99 -9.76
CA PRO A 5 -7.95 18.73 -9.90
C PRO A 5 -8.86 17.56 -9.52
N ASN A 6 -8.84 16.49 -10.32
CA ASN A 6 -9.56 15.26 -10.00
C ASN A 6 -8.78 14.42 -8.97
N VAL A 7 -9.43 13.37 -8.45
CA VAL A 7 -8.84 12.45 -7.46
C VAL A 7 -7.51 11.86 -7.94
N ALA A 8 -7.42 11.46 -9.21
CA ALA A 8 -6.19 10.90 -9.77
C ALA A 8 -5.02 11.89 -9.72
N THR A 9 -5.28 13.17 -9.98
CA THR A 9 -4.28 14.24 -9.90
C THR A 9 -3.79 14.43 -8.47
N TRP A 10 -4.71 14.46 -7.50
CA TRP A 10 -4.36 14.52 -6.07
C TRP A 10 -3.58 13.28 -5.62
N GLY A 11 -3.99 12.08 -6.06
CA GLY A 11 -3.30 10.83 -5.76
C GLY A 11 -1.87 10.79 -6.30
N ALA A 12 -1.67 11.25 -7.54
CA ALA A 12 -0.34 11.39 -8.13
C ALA A 12 0.55 12.35 -7.33
N LEU A 13 -0.01 13.49 -6.90
CA LEU A 13 0.70 14.46 -6.07
C LEU A 13 1.06 13.86 -4.69
N LEU A 14 0.14 13.16 -4.02
CA LEU A 14 0.41 12.51 -2.74
C LEU A 14 1.57 11.50 -2.85
N LYS A 15 1.58 10.71 -3.93
CA LYS A 15 2.65 9.75 -4.22
C LYS A 15 3.98 10.47 -4.44
N ALA A 16 3.98 11.61 -5.12
CA ALA A 16 5.17 12.44 -5.29
C ALA A 16 5.66 13.01 -3.94
N CYS A 17 4.75 13.53 -3.10
CA CYS A 17 5.07 14.01 -1.76
C CYS A 17 5.76 12.92 -0.92
N LYS A 18 5.23 11.69 -0.92
CA LYS A 18 5.91 10.54 -0.29
C LYS A 18 7.30 10.32 -0.87
N LYS A 19 7.41 10.25 -2.21
CA LYS A 19 8.68 9.94 -2.90
C LYS A 19 9.77 10.97 -2.61
N HIS A 20 9.41 12.24 -2.52
CA HIS A 20 10.34 13.35 -2.31
C HIS A 20 10.46 13.78 -0.84
N GLY A 21 9.75 13.13 0.08
CA GLY A 21 9.84 13.41 1.53
C GLY A 21 9.16 14.70 1.98
N ASP A 22 8.31 15.29 1.12
CA ASP A 22 7.50 16.47 1.44
C ASP A 22 6.27 16.06 2.27
N SER A 23 6.50 15.90 3.56
CA SER A 23 5.48 15.45 4.50
C SER A 23 4.39 16.48 4.75
N GLU A 24 4.68 17.78 4.62
CA GLU A 24 3.69 18.82 4.91
C GLU A 24 2.64 18.87 3.80
N MET A 25 3.10 18.95 2.55
CA MET A 25 2.22 18.87 1.38
C MET A 25 1.50 17.52 1.35
N GLY A 26 2.24 16.43 1.62
CA GLY A 26 1.68 15.09 1.70
C GLY A 26 0.54 14.96 2.71
N ARG A 27 0.66 15.61 3.88
CA ARG A 27 -0.42 15.65 4.87
C ARG A 27 -1.67 16.33 4.34
N ARG A 28 -1.51 17.52 3.74
CA ARG A 28 -2.63 18.32 3.22
C ARG A 28 -3.36 17.59 2.11
N VAL A 29 -2.61 17.03 1.16
CA VAL A 29 -3.17 16.28 0.04
C VAL A 29 -3.81 14.97 0.51
N GLY A 30 -3.18 14.25 1.43
CA GLY A 30 -3.71 13.00 1.98
C GLY A 30 -5.03 13.18 2.70
N ARG A 31 -5.16 14.20 3.56
CA ARG A 31 -6.43 14.53 4.21
C ARG A 31 -7.51 14.89 3.17
N LYS A 32 -7.14 15.67 2.13
CA LYS A 32 -8.08 16.02 1.07
C LYS A 32 -8.61 14.80 0.31
N LEU A 33 -7.74 13.83 0.02
CA LEU A 33 -8.13 12.60 -0.65
C LEU A 33 -9.04 11.73 0.22
N ILE A 34 -8.78 11.64 1.52
CA ILE A 34 -9.65 10.92 2.46
C ILE A 34 -11.02 11.61 2.58
N GLU A 35 -11.08 12.95 2.56
CA GLU A 35 -12.36 13.67 2.50
C GLU A 35 -13.14 13.39 1.20
N LEU A 36 -12.44 13.25 0.07
CA LEU A 36 -13.07 13.02 -1.24
C LEU A 36 -13.50 11.56 -1.45
N GLN A 37 -12.73 10.60 -0.94
CA GLN A 37 -12.97 9.16 -1.06
C GLN A 37 -12.57 8.46 0.26
N PRO A 38 -13.42 8.53 1.29
CA PRO A 38 -13.11 8.02 2.61
C PRO A 38 -13.02 6.49 2.67
N ASP A 39 -13.59 5.79 1.69
CA ASP A 39 -13.60 4.34 1.53
C ASP A 39 -12.34 3.80 0.82
N HIS A 40 -11.53 4.65 0.20
CA HIS A 40 -10.34 4.22 -0.52
C HIS A 40 -9.17 3.95 0.43
N ASP A 41 -8.88 2.67 0.66
CA ASP A 41 -7.81 2.17 1.55
C ASP A 41 -6.41 2.74 1.24
N GLY A 42 -6.05 2.83 -0.04
CA GLY A 42 -4.77 3.33 -0.51
C GLY A 42 -4.45 4.75 -0.04
N PHE A 43 -5.43 5.64 0.10
CA PHE A 43 -5.19 7.01 0.57
C PHE A 43 -4.86 7.06 2.05
N HIS A 44 -5.58 6.29 2.87
CA HIS A 44 -5.26 6.12 4.29
C HIS A 44 -3.87 5.52 4.48
N VAL A 45 -3.57 4.44 3.76
CA VAL A 45 -2.25 3.77 3.83
C VAL A 45 -1.14 4.71 3.41
N LEU A 46 -1.33 5.50 2.35
CA LEU A 46 -0.29 6.41 1.85
C LEU A 46 -0.03 7.58 2.81
N LEU A 47 -1.09 8.15 3.40
CA LEU A 47 -0.95 9.18 4.43
C LEU A 47 -0.30 8.64 5.72
N SER A 48 -0.73 7.46 6.18
CA SER A 48 -0.12 6.76 7.32
C SER A 48 1.38 6.53 7.11
N ASN A 49 1.79 6.09 5.91
CA ASN A 49 3.21 5.91 5.58
C ASN A 49 4.00 7.23 5.62
N ILE A 50 3.40 8.35 5.19
CA ILE A 50 4.04 9.66 5.27
C ILE A 50 4.28 10.04 6.74
N TYR A 51 3.31 9.83 7.63
CA TYR A 51 3.48 10.07 9.06
C TYR A 51 4.54 9.15 9.68
N ALA A 52 4.51 7.86 9.35
CA ALA A 52 5.50 6.88 9.82
C ALA A 52 6.92 7.29 9.41
N SER A 53 7.12 7.80 8.18
CA SER A 53 8.43 8.26 7.71
C SER A 53 9.02 9.43 8.53
N LYS A 54 8.19 10.14 9.30
CA LYS A 54 8.57 11.24 10.18
C LYS A 54 8.50 10.87 11.67
N GLY A 55 8.31 9.60 12.01
CA GLY A 55 8.20 9.12 13.39
C GLY A 55 6.94 9.60 14.12
N LYS A 56 5.92 10.06 13.39
CA LYS A 56 4.67 10.58 13.95
C LYS A 56 3.70 9.44 14.23
N TRP A 57 4.00 8.63 15.25
CA TRP A 57 3.26 7.41 15.54
C TRP A 57 1.83 7.66 16.01
N ASP A 58 1.56 8.75 16.71
CA ASP A 58 0.20 9.13 17.12
C ASP A 58 -0.70 9.38 15.90
N ASP A 59 -0.20 10.11 14.90
CA ASP A 59 -0.92 10.32 13.64
C ASP A 59 -1.12 8.99 12.86
N VAL A 60 -0.16 8.06 12.93
CA VAL A 60 -0.29 6.72 12.32
C VAL A 60 -1.43 5.93 12.98
N ILE A 61 -1.53 5.98 14.30
CA ILE A 61 -2.59 5.34 15.08
C ILE A 61 -3.94 5.96 14.73
N GLU A 62 -4.02 7.30 14.67
CA GLU A 62 -5.26 8.01 14.30
C GLU A 62 -5.79 7.55 12.94
N ILE A 63 -4.92 7.42 11.94
CA ILE A 63 -5.33 6.94 10.61
C ILE A 63 -5.81 5.49 10.66
N ARG A 64 -5.17 4.61 11.44
CA ARG A 64 -5.61 3.21 11.60
C ARG A 64 -6.94 3.10 12.32
N ASP A 65 -7.17 3.93 13.33
CA ASP A 65 -8.44 4.02 14.04
C ASP A 65 -9.54 4.52 13.11
N MET A 66 -9.24 5.51 12.26
CA MET A 66 -10.16 6.01 11.25
C MET A 66 -10.54 4.91 10.25
N MET A 67 -9.56 4.18 9.72
CA MET A 67 -9.79 3.02 8.84
C MET A 67 -10.71 1.99 9.51
N THR A 68 -10.46 1.68 10.78
CA THR A 68 -11.28 0.72 11.56
C THR A 68 -12.72 1.22 11.71
N LYS A 69 -12.91 2.48 12.09
CA LYS A 69 -14.25 3.11 12.25
C LYS A 69 -15.02 3.13 10.93
N LEU A 70 -14.34 3.41 9.82
CA LEU A 70 -14.92 3.42 8.48
C LEU A 70 -15.04 2.03 7.85
N ARG A 71 -14.59 0.96 8.55
CA ARG A 71 -14.52 -0.42 8.03
C ARG A 71 -13.71 -0.53 6.72
N VAL A 72 -12.72 0.35 6.55
CA VAL A 72 -11.80 0.33 5.43
C VAL A 72 -10.66 -0.62 5.76
N LEU A 73 -10.55 -1.69 4.98
CA LEU A 73 -9.48 -2.66 5.11
C LEU A 73 -8.43 -2.38 4.04
N LYS A 74 -7.15 -2.39 4.43
CA LYS A 74 -6.07 -2.45 3.46
C LYS A 74 -6.21 -3.77 2.70
N ILE A 75 -6.46 -3.69 1.40
CA ILE A 75 -6.46 -4.87 0.55
C ILE A 75 -4.99 -5.27 0.31
N PRO A 76 -4.57 -6.48 0.69
CA PRO A 76 -3.22 -6.95 0.40
C PRO A 76 -3.02 -7.01 -1.12
N GLY A 77 -1.79 -6.76 -1.57
CA GLY A 77 -1.43 -7.03 -2.96
C GLY A 77 -1.58 -8.52 -3.24
N CYS A 78 -2.01 -8.87 -4.44
CA CYS A 78 -2.25 -10.25 -4.84
C CYS A 78 -1.64 -10.50 -6.22
N SER A 79 -0.99 -11.66 -6.38
CA SER A 79 -0.62 -12.21 -7.69
C SER A 79 -1.13 -13.65 -7.80
N MET A 80 -1.33 -14.13 -9.02
CA MET A 80 -1.78 -15.50 -9.27
C MET A 80 -1.09 -16.09 -10.48
N ILE A 81 -0.92 -17.41 -10.50
CA ILE A 81 -0.45 -18.18 -11.65
C ILE A 81 -1.37 -19.38 -11.87
N GLU A 82 -1.42 -19.88 -13.10
CA GLU A 82 -2.05 -21.16 -13.42
C GLU A 82 -0.94 -22.17 -13.74
N ALA A 83 -0.96 -23.30 -13.04
CA ALA A 83 -0.04 -24.42 -13.27
C ALA A 83 -0.81 -25.73 -13.24
N ASN A 84 -0.67 -26.54 -14.30
CA ASN A 84 -1.34 -27.84 -14.41
C ASN A 84 -2.87 -27.78 -14.18
N GLY A 85 -3.51 -26.70 -14.65
CA GLY A 85 -4.95 -26.48 -14.48
C GLY A 85 -5.39 -26.07 -13.07
N VAL A 86 -4.43 -25.77 -12.17
CA VAL A 86 -4.69 -25.27 -10.81
C VAL A 86 -4.27 -23.80 -10.72
N ILE A 87 -5.15 -22.96 -10.18
CA ILE A 87 -4.83 -21.56 -9.87
C ILE A 87 -4.17 -21.51 -8.51
N HIS A 88 -2.98 -20.92 -8.46
CA HIS A 88 -2.23 -20.65 -7.25
C HIS A 88 -2.26 -19.14 -6.97
N GLU A 89 -2.89 -18.75 -5.87
CA GLU A 89 -2.99 -17.36 -5.42
C GLU A 89 -1.92 -17.07 -4.37
N PHE A 90 -1.31 -15.89 -4.46
CA PHE A 90 -0.28 -15.40 -3.56
C PHE A 90 -0.66 -14.01 -3.06
N LEU A 91 -1.11 -13.95 -1.82
CA LEU A 91 -1.41 -12.71 -1.13
C LEU A 91 -0.14 -12.17 -0.47
N ALA A 92 0.05 -10.86 -0.48
CA ALA A 92 1.19 -10.22 0.17
C ALA A 92 1.21 -10.55 1.68
N SER A 93 2.33 -11.08 2.16
CA SER A 93 2.52 -11.56 3.54
C SER A 93 1.76 -12.85 3.92
N ASP A 94 1.10 -13.50 2.97
CA ASP A 94 0.48 -14.80 3.19
C ASP A 94 1.51 -15.95 3.10
N LYS A 95 1.27 -17.00 3.89
CA LYS A 95 2.05 -18.25 3.93
C LYS A 95 1.17 -19.50 3.89
N THR A 96 -0.12 -19.36 3.58
CA THR A 96 -1.09 -20.47 3.63
C THR A 96 -0.99 -21.44 2.45
N HIS A 97 -0.20 -21.10 1.44
CA HIS A 97 -0.03 -21.95 0.26
C HIS A 97 0.53 -23.34 0.64
N PRO A 98 -0.06 -24.47 0.18
CA PRO A 98 0.36 -25.81 0.57
C PRO A 98 1.84 -26.12 0.31
N ASN A 99 2.42 -25.48 -0.71
CA ASN A 99 3.82 -25.64 -1.10
C ASN A 99 4.71 -24.44 -0.70
N MET A 100 4.31 -23.65 0.29
CA MET A 100 5.01 -22.40 0.64
C MET A 100 6.50 -22.62 0.93
N ASP A 101 6.85 -23.65 1.70
CA ASP A 101 8.25 -23.95 2.05
C ASP A 101 9.11 -24.20 0.81
N ALA A 102 8.62 -25.02 -0.13
CA ALA A 102 9.34 -25.31 -1.37
C ALA A 102 9.48 -24.07 -2.28
N ILE A 103 8.49 -23.19 -2.28
CA ILE A 103 8.54 -21.93 -3.01
C ILE A 103 9.58 -20.99 -2.38
N GLU A 104 9.61 -20.88 -1.05
CA GLU A 104 10.61 -20.09 -0.32
C GLU A 104 12.04 -20.61 -0.58
N ASP A 105 12.26 -21.92 -0.54
CA ASP A 105 13.56 -22.54 -0.84
C ASP A 105 14.01 -22.22 -2.27
N MET A 106 13.12 -22.35 -3.26
CA MET A 106 13.42 -22.03 -4.65
C MET A 106 13.73 -20.54 -4.85
N LEU A 107 13.02 -19.64 -4.15
CA LEU A 107 13.30 -18.20 -4.17
C LEU A 107 14.69 -17.89 -3.60
N VAL A 108 15.10 -18.58 -2.53
CA VAL A 108 16.45 -18.46 -1.96
C VAL A 108 17.50 -18.91 -2.96
N GLU A 109 17.32 -20.06 -3.60
CA GLU A 109 18.23 -20.57 -4.63
C GLU A 109 18.36 -19.61 -5.82
N LEU A 110 17.24 -19.10 -6.33
CA LEU A 110 17.23 -18.12 -7.42
C LEU A 110 17.93 -16.83 -7.02
N ALA A 111 17.70 -16.32 -5.80
CA ALA A 111 18.36 -15.13 -5.30
C ALA A 111 19.88 -15.32 -5.19
N MET A 112 20.36 -16.52 -4.83
CA MET A 112 21.79 -16.84 -4.84
C MET A 112 22.37 -16.86 -6.25
N LYS A 113 21.63 -17.40 -7.23
CA LYS A 113 22.06 -17.45 -8.64
C LYS A 113 22.04 -16.09 -9.35
N LEU A 114 21.13 -15.19 -8.95
CA LEU A 114 20.97 -13.86 -9.54
C LEU A 114 21.92 -12.81 -8.94
N LYS A 115 22.51 -13.08 -7.77
CA LYS A 115 23.62 -12.28 -7.23
C LYS A 115 24.90 -12.57 -8.04
N LEU A 116 25.05 -11.86 -9.16
CA LEU A 116 26.35 -11.59 -9.80
C LEU A 116 27.12 -10.53 -9.00
#